data_AF-A0A812JQL9-F1
#
_entry.id   AF-A0A812JQL9-F1
#
_cell.length_a   1.000
_cell.length_b   1.000
_cell.length_c   1.000
_cell.angle_alpha   90.00
_cell.angle_beta   90.00
_cell.angle_gamma   90.00
#
_symmetry.space_group_name_H-M   'P 1'
#
loop_
_entity.id
_entity.type
_entity.pdbx_description
1 polymer ?
#
loop_
_entity_poly.entity_id
_entity_poly.type
_entity_poly.pdbx_seq_one_letter_code
_entity_poly.pdbx_strand_id
1 'polypeptide(L)'
;AWRNVGVQWGVHKFGGASLNDAKLYQTCGDLLISESKKNASSGKDQPTAAIVSAAGGMTDMLVGIINSALTSVEESREKLKAAADRQKAILLELVPNHPELTDKVIANIDK
;
A
#
# COMPACT_ATOMS: atom_id res chain seq x y z
N ALA A 1 -11.20 15.02 30.52
CA ALA A 1 -10.03 14.47 29.80
C ALA A 1 -10.41 13.11 29.25
N TRP A 2 -10.54 12.97 27.92
CA TRP A 2 -10.99 11.76 27.23
C TRP A 2 -9.89 10.68 27.10
N ARG A 3 -8.98 10.60 28.07
CA ARG A 3 -7.87 9.61 28.05
C ARG A 3 -8.28 8.23 28.58
N ASN A 4 -9.47 8.10 29.17
CA ASN A 4 -9.90 6.91 29.92
C ASN A 4 -11.18 6.24 29.36
N VAL A 5 -11.49 6.40 28.08
CA VAL A 5 -12.59 5.67 27.43
C VAL A 5 -12.08 5.06 26.13
N GLY A 6 -11.84 3.74 26.15
CA GLY A 6 -11.43 2.95 24.99
C GLY A 6 -9.98 2.44 25.02
N VAL A 7 -9.71 1.41 24.23
CA VAL A 7 -8.34 0.91 24.00
C VAL A 7 -7.56 1.97 23.22
N GLN A 8 -6.35 2.31 23.66
CA GLN A 8 -5.51 3.31 22.98
C GLN A 8 -4.94 2.74 21.67
N TRP A 9 -5.31 3.34 20.54
CA TRP A 9 -4.80 2.94 19.21
C TRP A 9 -3.45 3.57 18.89
N GLY A 10 -2.54 2.78 18.32
CA GLY A 10 -1.37 3.28 17.60
C GLY A 10 -1.78 3.61 16.17
N VAL A 11 -1.59 4.85 15.71
CA VAL A 11 -1.96 5.25 14.34
C VAL A 11 -0.73 5.79 13.62
N HIS A 12 -0.36 5.18 12.51
CA HIS A 12 0.83 5.53 11.74
C HIS A 12 0.45 5.96 10.32
N LYS A 13 1.01 7.08 9.84
CA LYS A 13 0.84 7.53 8.45
C LYS A 13 2.12 7.25 7.67
N PHE A 14 1.99 6.56 6.54
CA PHE A 14 3.08 6.35 5.58
C PHE A 14 2.79 7.12 4.28
N GLY A 15 3.73 7.96 3.85
CA GLY A 15 3.64 8.68 2.58
C GLY A 15 3.97 7.78 1.39
N GLY A 16 3.78 8.29 0.17
CA GLY A 16 4.03 7.48 -1.05
C GLY A 16 5.49 7.04 -1.19
N ALA A 17 6.44 7.88 -0.77
CA ALA A 17 7.85 7.53 -0.74
C ALA A 17 8.16 6.34 0.18
N SER A 18 7.38 6.14 1.25
CA SER A 18 7.53 5.02 2.18
C SER A 18 6.96 3.70 1.64
N LEU A 19 6.31 3.72 0.46
CA LEU A 19 5.59 2.59 -0.14
C LEU A 19 5.95 2.47 -1.62
N ASN A 20 7.16 2.89 -1.99
CA ASN A 20 7.54 3.05 -3.40
C ASN A 20 7.93 1.71 -4.08
N ASP A 21 8.35 0.73 -3.28
CA ASP A 21 8.79 -0.61 -3.67
C ASP A 21 8.48 -1.64 -2.58
N ALA A 22 8.66 -2.93 -2.88
CA ALA A 22 8.34 -4.03 -1.98
C ALA A 22 9.12 -3.99 -0.65
N LYS A 23 10.41 -3.63 -0.69
CA LYS A 23 11.25 -3.53 0.50
C LYS A 23 10.76 -2.46 1.47
N LEU A 24 10.28 -1.34 0.95
CA LEU A 24 9.72 -0.26 1.75
C LEU A 24 8.36 -0.65 2.35
N TYR A 25 7.54 -1.40 1.62
CA TYR A 25 6.32 -2.02 2.19
C TYR A 25 6.66 -2.95 3.36
N GLN A 26 7.65 -3.83 3.19
CA GLN A 26 8.10 -4.72 4.26
C GLN A 26 8.58 -3.93 5.48
N THR A 27 9.42 -2.90 5.25
CA THR A 27 9.93 -2.03 6.31
C THR A 27 8.79 -1.37 7.10
N CYS A 28 7.77 -0.85 6.42
CA CYS A 28 6.60 -0.26 7.09
C CYS A 28 5.82 -1.31 7.89
N GLY A 29 5.66 -2.54 7.36
CA GLY A 29 5.03 -3.65 8.06
C GLY A 29 5.77 -4.04 9.34
N ASP A 30 7.09 -4.18 9.27
CA ASP A 30 7.95 -4.51 10.41
C ASP A 30 7.87 -3.41 11.49
N LEU A 31 7.82 -2.14 11.09
CA LEU A 31 7.61 -1.02 12.01
C LEU A 31 6.25 -1.13 12.72
N LEU A 32 5.17 -1.42 12.01
CA LEU A 32 3.83 -1.56 12.61
C LEU A 32 3.78 -2.70 13.64
N ILE A 33 4.39 -3.84 13.33
CA ILE A 33 4.48 -5.00 14.24
C ILE A 33 5.36 -4.68 15.45
N SER A 34 6.47 -3.97 15.24
CA SER A 34 7.33 -3.53 16.34
C SER A 34 6.59 -2.59 17.29
N GLU A 35 5.90 -1.57 16.74
CA GLU A 35 5.20 -0.57 17.54
C GLU A 35 3.99 -1.15 18.28
N SER A 36 3.26 -2.12 17.69
CA SER A 36 2.16 -2.81 18.40
C SER A 36 2.65 -3.54 19.64
N LYS A 37 3.87 -4.11 19.61
CA LYS A 37 4.46 -4.87 20.71
C LYS A 37 5.10 -4.00 21.78
N LYS A 38 5.72 -2.87 21.42
CA LYS A 38 6.42 -2.00 22.39
C LYS A 38 5.49 -1.40 23.45
N ASN A 39 4.26 -1.08 23.05
CA ASN A 39 3.27 -0.44 23.91
C ASN A 39 2.25 -1.43 24.49
N ALA A 40 2.54 -2.73 24.41
CA ALA A 40 1.72 -3.80 24.95
C ALA A 40 1.69 -3.74 26.48
N SER A 41 0.79 -2.94 27.04
CA SER A 41 0.47 -2.98 28.46
C SER A 41 -0.44 -4.20 28.68
N SER A 42 -0.08 -5.06 29.64
CA SER A 42 -0.82 -6.28 30.04
C SER A 42 -0.76 -7.50 29.09
N GLY A 43 0.31 -7.65 28.30
CA GLY A 43 0.54 -8.87 27.50
C GLY A 43 -0.36 -9.00 26.25
N LYS A 44 -1.06 -7.92 25.89
CA LYS A 44 -1.81 -7.78 24.64
C LYS A 44 -1.16 -6.69 23.80
N ASP A 45 -0.92 -6.98 22.52
CA ASP A 45 -0.43 -5.99 21.56
C ASP A 45 -1.37 -4.78 21.51
N GLN A 46 -0.79 -3.58 21.39
CA GLN A 46 -1.57 -2.37 21.15
C GLN A 46 -2.27 -2.48 19.78
N PRO A 47 -3.58 -2.19 19.67
CA PRO A 47 -4.23 -2.15 18.37
C PRO A 47 -3.60 -1.04 17.53
N THR A 48 -3.15 -1.39 16.33
CA THR A 48 -2.43 -0.49 15.43
C THR A 48 -3.16 -0.34 14.11
N ALA A 49 -3.28 0.89 13.63
CA ALA A 49 -3.81 1.24 12.32
C ALA A 49 -2.73 1.94 11.47
N ALA A 50 -2.76 1.68 10.17
CA ALA A 50 -1.92 2.35 9.19
C ALA A 50 -2.79 3.16 8.21
N ILE A 51 -2.44 4.42 8.00
CA ILE A 51 -3.01 5.27 6.96
C ILE A 51 -1.94 5.39 5.87
N VAL A 52 -2.25 4.92 4.66
CA VAL A 52 -1.28 4.86 3.56
C VAL A 52 -1.66 5.81 2.44
N SER A 53 -0.65 6.43 1.82
CA SER A 53 -0.83 7.11 0.53
C SER A 53 -0.64 6.09 -0.60
N ALA A 54 -1.02 6.44 -1.83
CA ALA A 54 -0.61 5.65 -2.98
C ALA A 54 0.93 5.57 -3.07
N ALA A 55 1.45 4.47 -3.62
CA ALA A 55 2.88 4.30 -3.87
C ALA A 55 3.47 5.52 -4.60
N GLY A 56 4.72 5.88 -4.30
CA GLY A 56 5.35 7.09 -4.84
C GLY A 56 5.20 7.20 -6.36
N GLY A 57 4.72 8.36 -6.85
CA GLY A 57 4.45 8.61 -8.27
C GLY A 57 3.19 7.95 -8.84
N MET A 58 2.46 7.11 -8.09
CA MET A 58 1.21 6.49 -8.57
C MET A 58 0.12 7.52 -8.83
N THR A 59 -0.06 8.50 -7.94
CA THR A 59 -1.03 9.57 -8.15
C THR A 59 -0.74 10.35 -9.44
N ASP A 60 0.53 10.67 -9.70
CA ASP A 60 0.92 11.40 -10.91
C ASP A 60 0.70 10.56 -12.18
N MET A 61 0.95 9.25 -12.11
CA MET A 61 0.61 8.33 -13.22
C MET A 61 -0.90 8.32 -13.50
N LEU A 62 -1.75 8.25 -12.47
CA LEU A 62 -3.21 8.29 -12.64
C LEU A 62 -3.69 9.60 -13.24
N VAL A 63 -3.15 10.74 -12.79
CA VAL A 63 -3.42 12.04 -13.41
C VAL A 63 -2.96 12.06 -14.87
N GLY A 64 -1.78 11.48 -15.16
CA GLY A 64 -1.26 11.34 -16.52
C GLY A 64 -2.16 10.52 -17.45
N ILE A 65 -2.77 9.45 -16.96
CA ILE A 65 -3.73 8.61 -17.71
C ILE A 65 -4.97 9.42 -18.08
N ILE A 66 -5.54 10.17 -17.12
CA ILE A 66 -6.72 11.01 -17.34
C ILE A 66 -6.41 12.08 -18.38
N ASN A 67 -5.26 12.75 -18.26
CA ASN A 67 -4.87 13.79 -19.20
C ASN A 67 -4.68 13.24 -20.62
N SER A 68 -4.05 12.08 -20.77
CA SER A 68 -3.90 11.44 -22.08
C SER A 68 -5.23 10.97 -22.65
N ALA A 69 -6.19 10.56 -21.82
CA ALA A 69 -7.50 10.13 -22.29
C ALA A 69 -8.28 11.25 -23.02
N LEU A 70 -7.94 12.51 -22.77
CA LEU A 70 -8.55 13.66 -23.44
C LEU A 70 -8.14 13.79 -24.91
N THR A 71 -7.01 13.20 -25.30
CA THR A 71 -6.41 13.35 -26.63
C THR A 71 -6.16 12.04 -27.36
N SER A 72 -5.91 10.95 -26.62
CA SER A 72 -5.60 9.63 -27.16
C SER A 72 -5.98 8.51 -26.17
N VAL A 73 -6.97 7.71 -26.55
CA VAL A 73 -7.36 6.51 -25.81
C VAL A 73 -6.20 5.50 -25.77
N GLU A 74 -5.41 5.44 -26.84
CA GLU A 74 -4.36 4.44 -26.98
C GLU A 74 -3.18 4.76 -26.05
N GLU A 75 -2.77 6.02 -25.98
CA GLU A 75 -1.74 6.48 -25.04
C GLU A 75 -2.22 6.32 -23.58
N SER A 76 -3.49 6.62 -23.31
CA SER A 76 -4.10 6.43 -22.00
C SER A 76 -4.09 4.95 -21.58
N ARG A 77 -4.41 4.03 -22.51
CA ARG A 77 -4.37 2.58 -22.30
C ARG A 77 -2.96 2.10 -21.97
N GLU A 78 -1.95 2.56 -22.70
CA GLU A 78 -0.55 2.19 -22.45
C GLU A 78 -0.09 2.65 -21.07
N LYS A 79 -0.42 3.89 -20.68
CA LYS A 79 -0.11 4.43 -19.34
C LYS A 79 -0.83 3.67 -18.23
N LEU A 80 -2.09 3.30 -18.44
CA LEU A 80 -2.85 2.48 -17.49
C LEU A 80 -2.20 1.10 -17.31
N LYS A 81 -1.82 0.47 -18.43
CA LYS A 81 -1.11 -0.82 -18.40
C LYS A 81 0.21 -0.72 -17.62
N ALA A 82 1.00 0.33 -17.86
CA ALA A 82 2.26 0.53 -17.14
C ALA A 82 2.05 0.72 -15.62
N ALA A 83 1.01 1.47 -15.21
CA ALA A 83 0.66 1.65 -13.81
C ALA A 83 0.25 0.31 -13.15
N ALA A 84 -0.57 -0.49 -13.84
CA ALA A 84 -0.99 -1.81 -13.40
C ALA A 84 0.19 -2.79 -13.28
N ASP A 85 1.04 -2.86 -14.31
CA ASP A 85 2.22 -3.73 -14.32
C ASP A 85 3.19 -3.38 -13.19
N ARG A 86 3.36 -2.09 -12.86
CA ARG A 86 4.15 -1.68 -11.69
C ARG A 86 3.58 -2.21 -10.37
N GLN A 87 2.26 -2.15 -10.16
CA GLN A 87 1.66 -2.66 -8.92
C GLN A 87 1.80 -4.19 -8.82
N LYS A 88 1.62 -4.90 -9.94
CA LYS A 88 1.83 -6.35 -10.00
C LYS A 88 3.27 -6.74 -9.66
N ALA A 89 4.26 -5.99 -10.19
CA ALA A 89 5.67 -6.22 -9.89
C ALA A 89 5.98 -6.08 -8.38
N ILE A 90 5.49 -4.99 -7.75
CA ILE A 90 5.67 -4.77 -6.30
C ILE A 90 5.03 -5.91 -5.50
N LEU A 91 3.82 -6.35 -5.87
CA LEU A 91 3.12 -7.44 -5.18
C LEU A 91 3.89 -8.76 -5.25
N LEU A 92 4.35 -9.14 -6.45
CA LEU A 92 5.08 -10.39 -6.66
C LEU A 92 6.45 -10.40 -5.96
N GLU A 93 7.09 -9.24 -5.86
CA GLU A 93 8.34 -9.09 -5.09
C GLU A 93 8.08 -9.13 -3.57
N LEU A 94 6.99 -8.53 -3.10
CA LEU A 94 6.64 -8.49 -1.68
C LEU A 94 6.22 -9.85 -1.12
N VAL A 95 5.53 -10.67 -1.92
CA VAL A 95 4.98 -11.95 -1.49
C VAL A 95 5.44 -13.08 -2.44
N PRO A 96 6.74 -13.38 -2.47
CA PRO A 96 7.30 -14.32 -3.44
C PRO A 96 6.83 -15.75 -3.17
N ASN A 97 6.50 -16.49 -4.22
CA ASN A 97 6.08 -17.90 -4.18
C ASN A 97 4.76 -18.18 -3.43
N HIS A 98 3.88 -17.19 -3.31
CA HIS A 98 2.56 -17.33 -2.69
C HIS A 98 1.41 -17.01 -3.68
N PRO A 99 1.25 -17.82 -4.75
CA PRO A 99 0.21 -17.60 -5.77
C PRO A 99 -1.21 -17.57 -5.18
N GLU A 100 -1.45 -18.29 -4.08
CA GLU A 100 -2.73 -18.30 -3.37
C GLU A 100 -3.13 -16.92 -2.82
N LEU A 101 -2.15 -16.05 -2.59
CA LEU A 101 -2.34 -14.66 -2.16
C LEU A 101 -2.30 -13.69 -3.35
N THR A 102 -1.37 -13.88 -4.29
CA THR A 102 -1.13 -12.91 -5.38
C THR A 102 -2.11 -13.03 -6.54
N ASP A 103 -2.51 -14.24 -6.92
CA ASP A 103 -3.23 -14.48 -8.18
C ASP A 103 -4.62 -13.84 -8.18
N LYS A 104 -5.31 -13.88 -7.05
CA LYS A 104 -6.63 -13.23 -6.90
C LYS A 104 -6.54 -11.72 -7.04
N VAL A 105 -5.44 -11.11 -6.60
CA VAL A 105 -5.22 -9.66 -6.73
C VAL A 105 -4.90 -9.32 -8.17
N ILE A 106 -3.98 -10.06 -8.79
CA ILE A 106 -3.60 -9.89 -10.20
C ILE A 106 -4.80 -10.05 -11.13
N ALA A 107 -5.60 -11.10 -10.92
CA ALA A 107 -6.81 -11.35 -11.70
C ALA A 107 -7.86 -10.24 -11.56
N ASN A 108 -7.85 -9.44 -10.50
CA ASN A 108 -8.73 -8.27 -10.38
C ASN A 108 -8.14 -7.01 -11.03
N ILE A 109 -6.82 -6.93 -11.17
CA ILE A 109 -6.13 -5.84 -11.88
C ILE A 109 -6.26 -6.01 -13.40
N ASP A 110 -6.26 -7.24 -13.89
CA ASP A 110 -6.28 -7.57 -15.32
C ASP A 110 -7.72 -7.67 -15.92
N LYS A 111 -8.75 -7.35 -15.13
CA LYS A 111 -10.15 -7.27 -15.60
C LYS A 111 -10.40 -6.03 -16.43
#